data_AF-A0A8K0MJR0-F1
#
_entry.id   AF-A0A8K0MJR0-F1
#
_cell.length_a   1.000
_cell.length_b   1.000
_cell.length_c   1.000
_cell.angle_alpha   90.00
_cell.angle_beta   90.00
_cell.angle_gamma   90.00
#
_symmetry.space_group_name_H-M   'P 1'
#
loop_
_entity.id
_entity.type
_entity.pdbx_description
1 polymer ?
#
loop_
_entity_poly.entity_id
_entity_poly.type
_entity_poly.pdbx_seq_one_letter_code
_entity_poly.pdbx_strand_id
1 'polypeptide(L)'
;MATGGVALRKIRFILLQNRQGKTRLAKYYVPLEDSEKHKVEYEVHRLVVNRDPKFTNFVEFHTHKVIYRRYAGLFFSLCVDITDNELAYLECIHLFVEILDHFFSNVCELDLVFNFHKVYLILDEFILAGELQETSKKLCNFWSAIDSFLFKQWLKNMQSETGILAGGDMSLQRVLIQGVDMFGKRIGFLKFTADVYDKATGKKVPGIVFARGPAVAILILLDSEGETYAVLTEQVRVPVGRLILELPAGMLDADEGDFVGTAVREVEEETGISLNLEDVIDLTAFLDPTTGCRVFPSPGGCDEEIGLFLYKGKVEKGVIRQLQGKETGLREHGELIKVHVVPYEKLWRTTADAKVLTAIALYEMAQRQGLLPPLNS
;
A
#
# COMPACT_ATOMS: atom_id res chain seq x y z
N MET A 1 -27.55 26.97 -44.12
CA MET A 1 -27.34 25.51 -44.02
C MET A 1 -27.03 25.20 -42.57
N ALA A 2 -27.95 24.53 -41.88
CA ALA A 2 -27.76 24.09 -40.51
C ALA A 2 -26.80 22.89 -40.52
N THR A 3 -25.63 23.04 -39.92
CA THR A 3 -24.77 21.92 -39.59
C THR A 3 -25.43 21.18 -38.42
N GLY A 4 -26.04 20.03 -38.72
CA GLY A 4 -26.61 19.13 -37.74
C GLY A 4 -25.55 18.75 -36.71
N GLY A 5 -25.74 19.20 -35.47
CA GLY A 5 -24.98 18.72 -34.33
C GLY A 5 -25.28 17.25 -34.13
N VAL A 6 -24.24 16.43 -34.16
CA VAL A 6 -24.30 15.04 -33.70
C VAL A 6 -24.84 15.07 -32.27
N ALA A 7 -26.00 14.46 -32.03
CA ALA A 7 -26.52 14.29 -30.68
C ALA A 7 -25.52 13.41 -29.91
N LEU A 8 -24.74 14.02 -29.02
CA LEU A 8 -23.82 13.32 -28.15
C LEU A 8 -24.63 12.40 -27.23
N ARG A 9 -24.37 11.09 -27.30
CA ARG A 9 -24.89 10.07 -26.38
C ARG A 9 -24.37 10.36 -24.99
N LYS A 10 -25.21 10.88 -24.10
CA LYS A 10 -24.79 11.37 -22.79
C LYS A 10 -25.71 10.89 -21.69
N ILE A 11 -25.10 10.31 -20.66
CA ILE A 11 -25.72 10.17 -19.35
C ILE A 11 -26.10 11.57 -18.88
N ARG A 12 -27.37 11.77 -18.56
CA ARG A 12 -27.88 13.07 -18.10
C ARG A 12 -27.66 13.28 -16.62
N PHE A 13 -27.93 12.25 -15.84
CA PHE A 13 -27.71 12.26 -14.40
C PHE A 13 -27.51 10.86 -13.86
N ILE A 14 -26.89 10.81 -12.69
CA ILE A 14 -26.64 9.60 -11.89
C ILE A 14 -27.17 9.88 -10.49
N LEU A 15 -28.04 9.00 -10.02
CA LEU A 15 -28.62 9.08 -8.69
C LEU A 15 -28.36 7.78 -7.93
N LEU A 16 -27.95 7.93 -6.68
CA LEU A 16 -27.87 6.86 -5.71
C LEU A 16 -28.81 7.17 -4.56
N GLN A 17 -29.86 6.39 -4.41
CA GLN A 17 -30.90 6.64 -3.41
C GLN A 17 -31.15 5.41 -2.55
N ASN A 18 -31.41 5.60 -1.27
CA ASN A 18 -31.78 4.48 -0.40
C ASN A 18 -33.28 4.15 -0.47
N ARG A 19 -33.71 3.11 0.25
CA ARG A 19 -35.13 2.72 0.31
C ARG A 19 -36.08 3.82 0.78
N GLN A 20 -35.60 4.77 1.59
CA GLN A 20 -36.39 5.88 2.12
C GLN A 20 -36.45 7.09 1.18
N GLY A 21 -35.74 7.05 0.05
CA GLY A 21 -35.65 8.17 -0.90
C GLY A 21 -34.61 9.21 -0.54
N LYS A 22 -33.74 8.93 0.44
CA LYS A 22 -32.59 9.80 0.73
C LYS A 22 -31.51 9.58 -0.33
N THR A 23 -31.14 10.66 -0.99
CA THR A 23 -30.07 10.70 -1.98
C THR A 23 -28.70 10.67 -1.28
N ARG A 24 -27.83 9.74 -1.70
CA ARG A 24 -26.46 9.55 -1.21
C ARG A 24 -25.43 10.10 -2.20
N LEU A 25 -25.75 10.07 -3.48
CA LEU A 25 -24.97 10.67 -4.55
C LEU A 25 -25.93 11.19 -5.61
N ALA A 26 -25.68 12.40 -6.10
CA ALA A 26 -26.37 12.98 -7.25
C ALA A 26 -25.37 13.75 -8.11
N LYS A 27 -25.16 13.27 -9.34
CA LYS A 27 -24.33 13.95 -10.34
C LYS A 27 -25.19 14.28 -11.55
N TYR A 28 -25.17 15.53 -11.97
CA TYR A 28 -25.92 16.03 -13.12
C TYR A 28 -24.92 16.49 -14.19
N TYR A 29 -25.01 15.94 -15.39
CA TYR A 29 -24.17 16.28 -16.54
C TYR A 29 -24.89 17.23 -17.52
N VAL A 30 -26.19 17.43 -17.31
CA VAL A 30 -26.98 18.46 -17.98
C VAL A 30 -27.31 19.58 -16.98
N PRO A 31 -27.34 20.85 -17.42
CA PRO A 31 -27.74 21.95 -16.55
C PRO A 31 -29.22 21.78 -16.17
N LEU A 32 -29.48 21.77 -14.86
CA LEU A 32 -30.82 21.74 -14.27
C LEU A 32 -30.88 22.77 -13.14
N GLU A 33 -32.05 23.40 -12.97
CA GLU A 33 -32.30 24.25 -11.81
C GLU A 33 -32.47 23.41 -10.53
N ASP A 34 -32.24 23.99 -9.36
CA ASP A 34 -32.32 23.24 -8.11
C ASP A 34 -33.74 22.73 -7.82
N SER A 35 -34.77 23.47 -8.23
CA SER A 35 -36.18 23.02 -8.14
C SER A 35 -36.42 21.76 -8.98
N GLU A 36 -35.82 21.70 -10.18
CA GLU A 36 -35.91 20.57 -11.09
C GLU A 36 -35.15 19.35 -10.58
N LYS A 37 -33.94 19.56 -10.01
CA LYS A 37 -33.15 18.47 -9.40
C LYS A 37 -33.93 17.73 -8.32
N HIS A 38 -34.53 18.47 -7.38
CA HIS A 38 -35.33 17.85 -6.31
C HIS A 38 -36.54 17.10 -6.87
N LYS A 39 -37.18 17.63 -7.91
CA LYS A 39 -38.32 16.97 -8.58
C LYS A 39 -37.89 15.68 -9.26
N VAL A 40 -36.77 15.70 -10.00
CA VAL A 40 -36.20 14.52 -10.67
C VAL A 40 -35.85 13.44 -9.65
N GLU A 41 -35.16 13.78 -8.56
CA GLU A 41 -34.81 12.83 -7.49
C GLU A 41 -36.04 12.15 -6.89
N TYR A 42 -37.09 12.92 -6.62
CA TYR A 42 -38.34 12.40 -6.07
C TYR A 42 -39.07 11.47 -7.05
N GLU A 43 -39.18 11.87 -8.32
CA GLU A 43 -39.88 11.09 -9.34
C GLU A 43 -39.15 9.78 -9.67
N VAL A 44 -37.83 9.83 -9.82
CA VAL A 44 -36.99 8.65 -10.09
C VAL A 44 -37.08 7.67 -8.92
N HIS A 45 -36.98 8.14 -7.67
CA HIS A 45 -37.12 7.28 -6.50
C HIS A 45 -38.46 6.54 -6.49
N ARG A 46 -39.56 7.28 -6.69
CA ARG A 46 -40.92 6.72 -6.67
C ARG A 46 -41.13 5.67 -7.77
N LEU A 47 -40.56 5.90 -8.95
CA LEU A 47 -40.62 4.98 -10.10
C LEU A 47 -39.87 3.67 -9.83
N VAL A 48 -38.71 3.76 -9.16
CA VAL A 48 -37.81 2.64 -8.94
C VAL A 48 -38.18 1.82 -7.70
N VAL A 49 -38.54 2.46 -6.59
CA VAL A 49 -38.75 1.78 -5.29
C VAL A 49 -39.98 0.87 -5.26
N ASN A 50 -41.05 1.25 -5.98
CA ASN A 50 -42.33 0.54 -5.99
C ASN A 50 -42.41 -0.52 -7.10
N ARG A 51 -41.35 -0.68 -7.89
CA ARG A 51 -41.35 -1.56 -9.07
C ARG A 51 -41.18 -3.02 -8.66
N ASP A 52 -42.02 -3.89 -9.22
CA ASP A 52 -41.93 -5.34 -8.96
C ASP A 52 -40.60 -5.89 -9.51
N PRO A 53 -39.86 -6.73 -8.75
CA PRO A 53 -38.60 -7.33 -9.19
C PRO A 53 -38.68 -8.18 -10.47
N LYS A 54 -39.87 -8.60 -10.91
CA LYS A 54 -40.08 -9.35 -12.15
C LYS A 54 -39.98 -8.48 -13.40
N PHE A 55 -40.14 -7.16 -13.26
CA PHE A 55 -40.00 -6.25 -14.39
C PHE A 55 -38.52 -5.96 -14.69
N THR A 56 -38.28 -5.48 -15.90
CA THR A 56 -36.95 -5.07 -16.34
C THR A 56 -36.40 -3.90 -15.50
N ASN A 57 -35.08 -3.81 -15.47
CA ASN A 57 -34.30 -2.73 -14.88
C ASN A 57 -34.33 -1.41 -15.69
N PHE A 58 -35.22 -1.30 -16.68
CA PHE A 58 -35.33 -0.18 -17.60
C PHE A 58 -36.72 0.42 -17.46
N VAL A 59 -36.77 1.74 -17.25
CA VAL A 59 -38.02 2.47 -17.00
C VAL A 59 -38.07 3.69 -17.91
N GLU A 60 -39.19 3.88 -18.61
CA GLU A 60 -39.41 5.11 -19.37
C GLU A 60 -39.56 6.30 -18.42
N PHE A 61 -38.85 7.38 -18.71
CA PHE A 61 -38.84 8.59 -17.92
C PHE A 61 -38.88 9.81 -18.84
N HIS A 62 -40.06 10.38 -19.03
CA HIS A 62 -40.31 11.46 -19.98
C HIS A 62 -39.85 11.06 -21.40
N THR A 63 -38.95 11.83 -22.01
CA THR A 63 -38.35 11.53 -23.33
C THR A 63 -37.04 10.74 -23.23
N HIS A 64 -36.77 10.10 -22.09
CA HIS A 64 -35.53 9.40 -21.78
C HIS A 64 -35.83 8.04 -21.12
N LYS A 65 -34.79 7.28 -20.82
CA LYS A 65 -34.88 6.03 -20.05
C LYS A 65 -34.05 6.12 -18.78
N VAL A 66 -34.60 5.63 -17.69
CA VAL A 66 -33.89 5.39 -16.45
C VAL A 66 -33.52 3.91 -16.38
N ILE A 67 -32.23 3.66 -16.25
CA ILE A 67 -31.65 2.33 -16.05
C ILE A 67 -31.23 2.25 -14.60
N TYR A 68 -31.74 1.25 -13.87
CA TYR A 68 -31.47 1.15 -12.45
C TYR A 68 -31.11 -0.26 -12.01
N ARG A 69 -30.26 -0.37 -10.99
CA ARG A 69 -29.95 -1.64 -10.33
C ARG A 69 -29.93 -1.46 -8.83
N ARG A 70 -30.45 -2.46 -8.11
CA ARG A 70 -30.52 -2.46 -6.66
C ARG A 70 -29.38 -3.29 -6.09
N TYR A 71 -28.61 -2.70 -5.18
CA TYR A 71 -27.60 -3.38 -4.36
C TYR A 71 -27.95 -3.18 -2.89
N ALA A 72 -28.25 -4.28 -2.19
CA ALA A 72 -28.73 -4.27 -0.81
C ALA A 72 -29.91 -3.29 -0.56
N GLY A 73 -29.65 -2.16 0.11
CA GLY A 73 -30.60 -1.10 0.46
C GLY A 73 -30.58 0.12 -0.48
N LEU A 74 -29.71 0.12 -1.48
CA LEU A 74 -29.45 1.25 -2.37
C LEU A 74 -29.91 0.96 -3.81
N PHE A 75 -30.39 2.00 -4.47
CA PHE A 75 -30.79 2.02 -5.88
C PHE A 75 -29.85 2.95 -6.64
N PHE A 76 -29.11 2.37 -7.57
CA PHE A 76 -28.25 3.09 -8.51
C PHE A 76 -29.04 3.33 -9.79
N SER A 77 -29.20 4.57 -10.21
CA SER A 77 -30.03 4.96 -11.36
C SER A 77 -29.25 5.89 -12.30
N LEU A 78 -29.22 5.57 -13.58
CA LEU A 78 -28.67 6.39 -14.66
C LEU A 78 -29.80 6.79 -15.61
N CYS A 79 -29.83 8.05 -16.02
CA CYS A 79 -30.74 8.53 -17.06
C CYS A 79 -30.00 8.70 -18.37
N VAL A 80 -30.46 8.01 -19.41
CA VAL A 80 -29.82 7.90 -20.73
C VAL A 80 -30.83 8.18 -21.85
N ASP A 81 -30.33 8.35 -23.07
CA ASP A 81 -31.19 8.54 -24.23
C ASP A 81 -31.99 7.27 -24.56
N ILE A 82 -33.15 7.42 -25.21
CA ILE A 82 -33.98 6.28 -25.63
C ILE A 82 -33.30 5.38 -26.66
N THR A 83 -32.32 5.91 -27.40
CA THR A 83 -31.58 5.20 -28.46
C THR A 83 -30.33 4.46 -27.97
N ASP A 84 -29.98 4.65 -26.70
CA ASP A 84 -28.77 4.09 -26.09
C ASP A 84 -28.94 2.63 -25.66
N ASN A 85 -27.83 1.88 -25.62
CA ASN A 85 -27.83 0.45 -25.26
C ASN A 85 -28.05 0.26 -23.76
N GLU A 86 -29.20 -0.27 -23.36
CA GLU A 86 -29.56 -0.34 -21.95
C GLU A 86 -28.71 -1.33 -21.14
N LEU A 87 -28.29 -2.43 -21.76
CA LEU A 87 -27.45 -3.44 -21.09
C LEU A 87 -26.05 -2.90 -20.79
N ALA A 88 -25.50 -2.05 -21.68
CA ALA A 88 -24.20 -1.43 -21.46
C ALA A 88 -24.20 -0.57 -20.19
N TYR A 89 -25.24 0.25 -19.97
CA TYR A 89 -25.34 1.08 -18.77
C TYR A 89 -25.69 0.28 -17.52
N LEU A 90 -26.42 -0.84 -17.65
CA LEU A 90 -26.65 -1.75 -16.52
C LEU A 90 -25.35 -2.41 -16.04
N GLU A 91 -24.46 -2.77 -16.97
CA GLU A 91 -23.11 -3.24 -16.65
C GLU A 91 -22.21 -2.10 -16.15
N CYS A 92 -22.36 -0.87 -16.65
CA CYS A 92 -21.65 0.29 -16.10
C CYS A 92 -22.00 0.52 -14.62
N ILE A 93 -23.27 0.36 -14.22
CA ILE A 93 -23.65 0.40 -12.80
C ILE A 93 -22.91 -0.70 -12.03
N HIS A 94 -22.87 -1.91 -12.58
CA HIS A 94 -22.22 -3.02 -11.89
C HIS A 94 -20.73 -2.79 -11.69
N LEU A 95 -20.04 -2.35 -12.74
CA LEU A 95 -18.63 -2.01 -12.71
C LEU A 95 -18.35 -0.90 -11.69
N PHE A 96 -19.20 0.14 -11.63
CA PHE A 96 -19.07 1.20 -10.63
C PHE A 96 -19.20 0.65 -9.20
N VAL A 97 -20.15 -0.25 -8.95
CA VAL A 97 -20.28 -0.89 -7.63
C VAL A 97 -19.07 -1.78 -7.30
N GLU A 98 -18.53 -2.51 -8.27
CA GLU A 98 -17.30 -3.31 -8.05
C GLU A 98 -16.08 -2.43 -7.74
N ILE A 99 -15.96 -1.28 -8.41
CA ILE A 99 -14.91 -0.28 -8.15
C ILE A 99 -15.05 0.25 -6.72
N LEU A 100 -16.26 0.61 -6.31
CA LEU A 100 -16.53 1.06 -4.93
C LEU A 100 -16.24 -0.03 -3.89
N ASP A 101 -16.68 -1.26 -4.15
CA ASP A 101 -16.47 -2.39 -3.24
C ASP A 101 -14.99 -2.74 -3.07
N HIS A 102 -14.23 -2.70 -4.16
CA HIS A 102 -12.79 -2.87 -4.14
C HIS A 102 -12.08 -1.72 -3.39
N PHE A 103 -12.48 -0.48 -3.64
CA PHE A 103 -11.87 0.70 -3.00
C PHE A 103 -12.12 0.75 -1.49
N PHE A 104 -13.34 0.48 -1.03
CA PHE A 104 -13.69 0.50 0.40
C PHE A 104 -13.50 -0.84 1.12
N SER A 105 -13.09 -1.90 0.41
CA SER A 105 -12.84 -3.23 0.99
C SER A 105 -14.05 -3.84 1.73
N ASN A 106 -15.18 -3.95 1.01
CA ASN A 106 -16.55 -4.27 1.47
C ASN A 106 -17.38 -3.00 1.73
N VAL A 107 -17.86 -2.37 0.66
CA VAL A 107 -18.52 -1.07 0.72
C VAL A 107 -19.89 -1.15 1.39
N CYS A 108 -20.16 -0.23 2.32
CA CYS A 108 -21.49 -0.06 2.92
C CYS A 108 -22.08 1.35 2.67
N GLU A 109 -23.37 1.54 2.95
CA GLU A 109 -24.04 2.84 2.77
C GLU A 109 -23.38 3.95 3.61
N LEU A 110 -22.85 3.63 4.80
CA LEU A 110 -22.17 4.60 5.65
C LEU A 110 -20.88 5.10 5.00
N ASP A 111 -20.13 4.25 4.30
CA ASP A 111 -18.91 4.66 3.60
C ASP A 111 -19.21 5.69 2.52
N LEU A 112 -20.31 5.49 1.78
CA LEU A 112 -20.74 6.42 0.73
C LEU A 112 -21.21 7.76 1.31
N VAL A 113 -21.76 7.76 2.53
CA VAL A 113 -22.20 8.98 3.23
C VAL A 113 -21.03 9.74 3.83
N PHE A 114 -20.15 9.06 4.57
CA PHE A 114 -19.04 9.70 5.28
C PHE A 114 -17.88 10.07 4.34
N ASN A 115 -17.67 9.28 3.28
CA ASN A 115 -16.59 9.51 2.31
C ASN A 115 -17.12 9.99 0.96
N PHE A 116 -18.22 10.76 0.93
CA PHE A 116 -18.87 11.22 -0.30
C PHE A 116 -17.88 11.87 -1.29
N HIS A 117 -16.93 12.67 -0.79
CA HIS A 117 -15.91 13.32 -1.60
C HIS A 117 -15.06 12.31 -2.40
N LYS A 118 -14.68 11.17 -1.79
CA LYS A 118 -13.96 10.09 -2.49
C LYS A 118 -14.83 9.42 -3.54
N VAL A 119 -16.11 9.21 -3.24
CA VAL A 119 -17.06 8.63 -4.19
C VAL A 119 -17.23 9.52 -5.42
N TYR A 120 -17.31 10.85 -5.26
CA TYR A 120 -17.35 11.79 -6.38
C TYR A 120 -16.08 11.78 -7.21
N LEU A 121 -14.90 11.67 -6.58
CA LEU A 121 -13.63 11.53 -7.30
C LEU A 121 -13.58 10.25 -8.15
N ILE A 122 -13.98 9.12 -7.56
CA ILE A 122 -14.07 7.84 -8.28
C ILE A 122 -15.06 7.96 -9.45
N LEU A 123 -16.21 8.61 -9.23
CA LEU A 123 -17.21 8.79 -10.25
C LEU A 123 -16.73 9.69 -11.40
N ASP A 124 -16.04 10.79 -11.09
CA ASP A 124 -15.57 11.75 -12.10
C ASP A 124 -14.46 11.15 -13.00
N GLU A 125 -13.67 10.22 -12.45
CA GLU A 125 -12.69 9.44 -13.22
C GLU A 125 -13.33 8.31 -14.03
N PHE A 126 -14.44 7.75 -13.54
CA PHE A 126 -15.19 6.71 -14.23
C PHE A 126 -16.04 7.28 -15.39
N ILE A 127 -16.74 8.39 -15.12
CA ILE A 127 -17.68 9.05 -16.04
C ILE A 127 -17.40 10.55 -16.06
N LEU A 128 -16.87 11.04 -17.18
CA LEU A 128 -16.57 12.44 -17.39
C LEU A 128 -17.51 13.03 -18.45
N ALA A 129 -18.10 14.19 -18.16
CA ALA A 129 -19.01 14.91 -19.06
C ALA A 129 -20.20 14.08 -19.61
N GLY A 130 -20.64 13.07 -18.85
CA GLY A 130 -21.75 12.18 -19.20
C GLY A 130 -21.36 11.00 -20.07
N GLU A 131 -20.06 10.75 -20.28
CA GLU A 131 -19.52 9.65 -21.08
C GLU A 131 -18.61 8.76 -20.22
N LEU A 132 -18.63 7.46 -20.50
CA LEU A 132 -17.77 6.48 -19.84
C LEU A 132 -16.33 6.68 -20.33
N GLN A 133 -15.43 7.08 -19.45
CA GLN A 133 -14.04 7.37 -19.79
C GLN A 133 -13.16 6.15 -19.61
N GLU A 134 -13.25 5.51 -18.45
CA GLU A 134 -12.36 4.42 -18.05
C GLU A 134 -13.15 3.19 -17.60
N THR A 135 -12.80 2.03 -18.14
CA THR A 135 -13.45 0.75 -17.82
C THR A 135 -12.57 -0.17 -16.98
N SER A 136 -11.31 0.21 -16.76
CA SER A 136 -10.33 -0.59 -16.02
C SER A 136 -10.45 -0.38 -14.51
N LYS A 137 -10.47 -1.47 -13.74
CA LYS A 137 -10.39 -1.46 -12.27
C LYS A 137 -9.09 -0.86 -11.71
N LYS A 138 -8.08 -0.61 -12.56
CA LYS A 138 -6.80 0.01 -12.17
C LYS A 138 -6.95 1.38 -11.51
N LEU A 139 -8.08 2.05 -11.70
CA LEU A 139 -8.31 3.39 -11.16
C LEU A 139 -8.49 3.39 -9.62
N CYS A 140 -9.03 2.31 -9.04
CA CYS A 140 -9.03 2.14 -7.59
C CYS A 140 -7.61 2.06 -7.03
N ASN A 141 -6.72 1.35 -7.73
CA ASN A 141 -5.33 1.18 -7.30
C ASN A 141 -4.61 2.53 -7.18
N PHE A 142 -4.92 3.51 -8.02
CA PHE A 142 -4.32 4.85 -7.94
C PHE A 142 -4.70 5.57 -6.64
N TRP A 143 -5.99 5.64 -6.33
CA TRP A 143 -6.44 6.32 -5.11
C TRP A 143 -5.99 5.57 -3.87
N SER A 144 -6.08 4.24 -3.87
CA SER A 144 -5.52 3.41 -2.80
C SER A 144 -4.01 3.63 -2.66
N ALA A 145 -3.26 3.76 -3.77
CA ALA A 145 -1.83 4.05 -3.74
C ALA A 145 -1.52 5.40 -3.09
N ILE A 146 -2.22 6.47 -3.47
CA ILE A 146 -2.00 7.80 -2.88
C ILE A 146 -2.42 7.81 -1.40
N ASP A 147 -3.49 7.11 -1.05
CA ASP A 147 -3.94 7.02 0.33
C ASP A 147 -3.11 6.07 1.19
N SER A 148 -2.24 5.26 0.59
CA SER A 148 -1.41 4.28 1.29
C SER A 148 -0.40 4.95 2.22
N PHE A 149 -0.03 4.21 3.27
CA PHE A 149 1.06 4.58 4.16
C PHE A 149 2.37 4.79 3.39
N LEU A 150 2.71 3.91 2.43
CA LEU A 150 3.94 3.97 1.65
C LEU A 150 4.08 5.30 0.91
N PHE A 151 3.04 5.71 0.17
CA PHE A 151 3.08 6.97 -0.57
C PHE A 151 3.12 8.19 0.35
N LYS A 152 2.31 8.19 1.41
CA LYS A 152 2.27 9.28 2.40
C LYS A 152 3.58 9.43 3.14
N GLN A 153 4.22 8.32 3.53
CA GLN A 153 5.51 8.31 4.20
C GLN A 153 6.61 8.83 3.27
N TRP A 154 6.67 8.37 2.02
CA TRP A 154 7.61 8.91 1.03
C TRP A 154 7.44 10.42 0.84
N LEU A 155 6.20 10.90 0.67
CA LEU A 155 5.94 12.33 0.51
C LEU A 155 6.32 13.13 1.76
N LYS A 156 6.03 12.59 2.96
CA LYS A 156 6.43 13.19 4.23
C LYS A 156 7.95 13.28 4.36
N ASN A 157 8.69 12.24 3.99
CA ASN A 157 10.15 12.24 4.00
C ASN A 157 10.74 13.26 3.01
N MET A 158 10.10 13.47 1.87
CA MET A 158 10.52 14.50 0.91
C MET A 158 10.32 15.92 1.45
N GLN A 159 9.32 16.13 2.31
CA GLN A 159 8.94 17.41 2.89
C GLN A 159 9.50 17.66 4.30
N SER A 160 10.14 16.66 4.92
CA SER A 160 10.73 16.78 6.26
C SER A 160 11.90 17.78 6.27
N GLU A 161 12.36 18.18 7.45
CA GLU A 161 13.48 19.14 7.57
C GLU A 161 14.76 18.71 6.83
N THR A 162 15.02 17.40 6.75
CA THR A 162 16.14 16.81 6.00
C THR A 162 15.77 16.40 4.57
N GLY A 163 14.51 16.57 4.19
CA GLY A 163 13.94 16.20 2.90
C GLY A 163 14.31 17.18 1.79
N ILE A 164 14.37 16.66 0.56
CA ILE A 164 14.85 17.45 -0.59
C ILE A 164 13.93 18.60 -0.98
N LEU A 165 12.67 18.63 -0.52
CA LEU A 165 11.72 19.72 -0.80
C LEU A 165 11.73 20.82 0.28
N ALA A 166 12.33 20.60 1.45
CA ALA A 166 12.26 21.55 2.57
C ALA A 166 12.99 22.87 2.30
N GLY A 167 14.16 22.81 1.66
CA GLY A 167 14.94 24.01 1.30
C GLY A 167 14.34 24.81 0.14
N GLY A 168 13.33 24.27 -0.55
CA GLY A 168 12.72 24.91 -1.72
C GLY A 168 13.59 24.88 -2.98
N ASP A 169 14.80 24.30 -2.94
CA ASP A 169 15.71 24.17 -4.08
C ASP A 169 15.21 23.17 -5.13
N MET A 170 14.47 22.16 -4.69
CA MET A 170 13.84 21.16 -5.55
C MET A 170 12.33 21.39 -5.65
N SER A 171 11.73 20.93 -6.75
CA SER A 171 10.28 20.95 -6.95
C SER A 171 9.77 19.62 -7.48
N LEU A 172 8.77 19.05 -6.80
CA LEU A 172 8.01 17.91 -7.29
C LEU A 172 6.84 18.42 -8.13
N GLN A 173 6.81 18.07 -9.43
CA GLN A 173 5.77 18.55 -10.35
C GLN A 173 4.72 17.50 -10.69
N ARG A 174 5.12 16.22 -10.75
CA ARG A 174 4.24 15.13 -11.13
C ARG A 174 4.68 13.83 -10.46
N VAL A 175 3.70 13.03 -10.09
CA VAL A 175 3.90 11.62 -9.71
C VAL A 175 3.06 10.76 -10.65
N LEU A 176 3.66 9.74 -11.23
CA LEU A 176 2.98 8.75 -12.05
C LEU A 176 3.11 7.38 -11.40
N ILE A 177 2.00 6.87 -10.85
CA ILE A 177 1.90 5.50 -10.33
C ILE A 177 1.94 4.52 -11.51
N GLN A 178 2.90 3.59 -11.47
CA GLN A 178 3.13 2.60 -12.51
C GLN A 178 2.60 1.21 -12.13
N GLY A 179 2.63 0.88 -10.84
CA GLY A 179 2.23 -0.42 -10.32
C GLY A 179 1.86 -0.35 -8.84
N VAL A 180 0.91 -1.20 -8.46
CA VAL A 180 0.41 -1.37 -7.09
C VAL A 180 0.29 -2.86 -6.86
N ASP A 181 1.06 -3.38 -5.92
CA ASP A 181 1.03 -4.78 -5.53
C ASP A 181 0.26 -4.91 -4.20
N MET A 182 -0.81 -5.69 -4.22
CA MET A 182 -1.72 -5.87 -3.09
C MET A 182 -1.36 -7.16 -2.32
N PHE A 183 -1.26 -7.08 -1.00
CA PHE A 183 -1.17 -8.23 -0.11
C PHE A 183 -2.52 -8.40 0.60
N GLY A 184 -3.39 -9.26 0.05
CA GLY A 184 -4.78 -9.31 0.47
C GLY A 184 -5.47 -7.97 0.24
N LYS A 185 -5.84 -7.27 1.32
CA LYS A 185 -6.52 -5.96 1.27
C LYS A 185 -5.59 -4.75 1.43
N ARG A 186 -4.35 -4.96 1.88
CA ARG A 186 -3.37 -3.87 2.06
C ARG A 186 -2.51 -3.72 0.82
N ILE A 187 -2.02 -2.50 0.58
CA ILE A 187 -0.97 -2.27 -0.40
C ILE A 187 0.35 -2.78 0.19
N GLY A 188 0.95 -3.76 -0.47
CA GLY A 188 2.26 -4.29 -0.11
C GLY A 188 3.38 -3.45 -0.69
N PHE A 189 3.33 -3.17 -2.00
CA PHE A 189 4.35 -2.36 -2.68
C PHE A 189 3.74 -1.36 -3.66
N LEU A 190 4.46 -0.27 -3.89
CA LEU A 190 4.16 0.69 -4.96
C LEU A 190 5.37 0.87 -5.85
N LYS A 191 5.11 0.99 -7.15
CA LYS A 191 6.10 1.44 -8.13
C LYS A 191 5.60 2.70 -8.79
N PHE A 192 6.39 3.77 -8.76
CA PHE A 192 6.03 5.03 -9.39
C PHE A 192 7.25 5.81 -9.86
N THR A 193 6.99 6.84 -10.67
CA THR A 193 7.99 7.83 -11.07
C THR A 193 7.59 9.21 -10.57
N ALA A 194 8.53 9.94 -10.00
CA ALA A 194 8.40 11.30 -9.51
C ALA A 194 9.21 12.25 -10.40
N ASP A 195 8.57 13.29 -10.91
CA ASP A 195 9.21 14.33 -11.68
C ASP A 195 9.67 15.43 -10.74
N VAL A 196 10.92 15.29 -10.28
CA VAL A 196 11.58 16.25 -9.40
C VAL A 196 12.60 17.06 -10.20
N TYR A 197 12.55 18.38 -10.07
CA TYR A 197 13.43 19.31 -10.76
C TYR A 197 14.19 20.17 -9.77
N ASP A 198 15.49 20.30 -10.03
CA ASP A 198 16.34 21.33 -9.43
C ASP A 198 15.95 22.69 -10.02
N LYS A 199 15.56 23.64 -9.17
CA LYS A 199 15.12 24.97 -9.60
C LYS A 199 16.26 25.84 -10.11
N ALA A 200 17.50 25.63 -9.65
CA ALA A 200 18.65 26.41 -10.09
C ALA A 200 19.07 26.01 -11.51
N THR A 201 19.09 24.71 -11.80
CA THR A 201 19.55 24.20 -13.10
C THR A 201 18.42 23.89 -14.09
N GLY A 202 17.17 23.78 -13.61
CA GLY A 202 16.03 23.31 -14.38
C GLY A 202 16.12 21.83 -14.78
N LYS A 203 17.13 21.10 -14.30
CA LYS A 203 17.35 19.71 -14.66
C LYS A 203 16.51 18.78 -13.79
N LYS A 204 16.02 17.72 -14.44
CA LYS A 204 15.30 16.64 -13.79
C LYS A 204 16.30 15.69 -13.10
N VAL A 205 16.04 15.35 -11.84
CA VAL A 205 16.75 14.26 -11.14
C VAL A 205 16.10 12.91 -11.41
N PRO A 206 16.85 11.79 -11.32
CA PRO A 206 16.26 10.46 -11.36
C PRO A 206 15.20 10.32 -10.26
N GLY A 207 14.01 9.88 -10.64
CA GLY A 207 12.86 9.81 -9.73
C GLY A 207 12.10 8.50 -9.84
N ILE A 208 12.78 7.41 -10.18
CA ILE A 208 12.17 6.08 -10.07
C ILE A 208 12.07 5.72 -8.58
N VAL A 209 10.89 5.28 -8.14
CA VAL A 209 10.64 4.92 -6.74
C VAL A 209 9.94 3.57 -6.68
N PHE A 210 10.58 2.63 -6.02
CA PHE A 210 9.96 1.43 -5.49
C PHE A 210 9.70 1.66 -4.00
N ALA A 211 8.46 1.97 -3.66
CA ALA A 211 8.07 2.16 -2.27
C ALA A 211 7.69 0.82 -1.66
N ARG A 212 8.53 0.40 -0.73
CA ARG A 212 8.44 -0.83 0.07
C ARG A 212 8.15 -0.52 1.53
N GLY A 213 8.61 0.63 2.01
CA GLY A 213 8.44 1.06 3.39
C GLY A 213 9.52 0.52 4.34
N PRO A 214 9.39 0.81 5.63
CA PRO A 214 10.40 0.52 6.63
C PRO A 214 10.45 -0.97 6.99
N ALA A 215 11.65 -1.44 7.33
CA ALA A 215 11.93 -2.80 7.72
C ALA A 215 12.85 -2.86 8.94
N VAL A 216 12.91 -4.02 9.56
CA VAL A 216 13.80 -4.31 10.68
C VAL A 216 14.57 -5.59 10.41
N ALA A 217 15.80 -5.66 10.90
CA ALA A 217 16.60 -6.87 10.85
C ALA A 217 17.46 -6.99 12.11
N ILE A 218 17.78 -8.21 12.52
CA ILE A 218 18.47 -8.46 13.79
C ILE A 218 19.67 -9.39 13.63
N LEU A 219 20.80 -8.94 14.17
CA LEU A 219 22.00 -9.73 14.33
C LEU A 219 21.91 -10.52 15.63
N ILE A 220 21.73 -11.83 15.53
CA ILE A 220 21.67 -12.75 16.68
C ILE A 220 23.05 -13.38 16.85
N LEU A 221 23.72 -13.09 17.97
CA LEU A 221 24.99 -13.69 18.34
C LEU A 221 24.81 -14.64 19.53
N LEU A 222 25.19 -15.89 19.36
CA LEU A 222 25.09 -16.95 20.35
C LEU A 222 26.48 -17.43 20.76
N ASP A 223 26.83 -17.26 22.02
CA ASP A 223 28.07 -17.76 22.60
C ASP A 223 27.89 -19.20 23.09
N SER A 224 28.76 -20.11 22.64
CA SER A 224 28.76 -21.51 23.05
C SER A 224 30.19 -22.07 23.12
N GLU A 225 30.56 -22.62 24.28
CA GLU A 225 31.88 -23.24 24.50
C GLU A 225 33.10 -22.36 24.13
N GLY A 226 32.98 -21.04 24.25
CA GLY A 226 34.06 -20.09 23.97
C GLY A 226 34.14 -19.62 22.50
N GLU A 227 33.21 -20.04 21.65
CA GLU A 227 33.04 -19.53 20.29
C GLU A 227 31.71 -18.78 20.14
N THR A 228 31.72 -17.68 19.38
CA THR A 228 30.52 -16.90 19.04
C THR A 228 30.02 -17.27 17.66
N TYR A 229 28.72 -17.51 17.56
CA TYR A 229 28.04 -17.89 16.33
C TYR A 229 26.96 -16.87 15.97
N ALA A 230 26.81 -16.56 14.68
CA ALA A 230 25.72 -15.77 14.16
C ALA A 230 24.62 -16.67 13.59
N VAL A 231 23.36 -16.35 13.87
CA VAL A 231 22.19 -17.03 13.29
C VAL A 231 21.72 -16.25 12.07
N LEU A 232 21.60 -16.96 10.93
CA LEU A 232 21.16 -16.44 9.64
C LEU A 232 19.99 -17.28 9.10
N THR A 233 19.24 -16.69 8.19
CA THR A 233 18.20 -17.37 7.41
C THR A 233 18.63 -17.44 5.95
N GLU A 234 18.52 -18.62 5.34
CA GLU A 234 18.69 -18.84 3.91
C GLU A 234 17.32 -18.69 3.25
N GLN A 235 17.18 -17.69 2.37
CA GLN A 235 15.92 -17.43 1.67
C GLN A 235 16.13 -17.30 0.17
N VAL A 236 15.09 -17.64 -0.59
CA VAL A 236 15.05 -17.44 -2.04
C VAL A 236 14.87 -15.95 -2.32
N ARG A 237 15.79 -15.37 -3.09
CA ARG A 237 15.70 -13.98 -3.54
C ARG A 237 15.62 -13.94 -5.06
N VAL A 238 14.38 -13.97 -5.56
CA VAL A 238 14.09 -13.89 -7.01
C VAL A 238 14.77 -12.69 -7.70
N PRO A 239 14.80 -11.46 -7.12
CA PRO A 239 15.43 -10.32 -7.79
C PRO A 239 16.92 -10.50 -8.13
N VAL A 240 17.63 -11.34 -7.38
CA VAL A 240 19.06 -11.64 -7.57
C VAL A 240 19.31 -13.07 -8.07
N GLY A 241 18.23 -13.84 -8.30
CA GLY A 241 18.23 -15.17 -8.88
C GLY A 241 18.95 -16.24 -8.07
N ARG A 242 19.07 -16.08 -6.74
CA ARG A 242 19.86 -17.00 -5.89
C ARG A 242 19.28 -17.12 -4.48
N LEU A 243 19.71 -18.16 -3.77
CA LEU A 243 19.57 -18.25 -2.32
C LEU A 243 20.61 -17.33 -1.67
N ILE A 244 20.20 -16.57 -0.65
CA ILE A 244 21.08 -15.69 0.12
C ILE A 244 20.94 -16.02 1.60
N LEU A 245 22.07 -16.04 2.30
CA LEU A 245 22.11 -16.03 3.75
C LEU A 245 21.98 -14.59 4.26
N GLU A 246 20.95 -14.29 5.01
CA GLU A 246 20.68 -12.95 5.53
C GLU A 246 20.32 -12.98 7.01
N LEU A 247 20.23 -11.78 7.61
CA LEU A 247 19.67 -11.64 8.95
C LEU A 247 18.16 -11.92 8.93
N PRO A 248 17.60 -12.52 10.00
CA PRO A 248 16.17 -12.51 10.19
C PRO A 248 15.63 -11.08 10.14
N ALA A 249 14.59 -10.87 9.35
CA ALA A 249 14.12 -9.54 9.01
C ALA A 249 12.65 -9.51 8.61
N GLY A 250 11.95 -8.42 8.95
CA GLY A 250 10.55 -8.22 8.61
C GLY A 250 10.24 -6.79 8.21
N MET A 251 9.13 -6.63 7.48
CA MET A 251 8.61 -5.31 7.15
C MET A 251 7.67 -4.83 8.26
N LEU A 252 7.69 -3.54 8.53
CA LEU A 252 6.79 -2.98 9.53
C LEU A 252 5.41 -2.75 8.94
N ASP A 253 4.40 -3.10 9.72
CA ASP A 253 3.03 -2.77 9.41
C ASP A 253 2.73 -1.32 9.81
N ALA A 254 1.93 -0.66 8.98
CA ALA A 254 1.65 0.78 9.04
C ALA A 254 1.06 1.26 10.39
N ASP A 255 0.58 0.33 11.23
CA ASP A 255 -0.18 0.62 12.44
C ASP A 255 0.58 0.35 13.75
N GLU A 256 1.72 -0.34 13.73
CA GLU A 256 2.31 -0.82 15.00
C GLU A 256 3.44 0.06 15.55
N GLY A 257 4.24 0.74 14.72
CA GLY A 257 5.33 1.63 15.19
C GLY A 257 6.38 0.98 16.12
N ASP A 258 6.22 -0.31 16.42
CA ASP A 258 7.00 -1.10 17.34
C ASP A 258 8.06 -1.86 16.54
N PHE A 259 9.17 -1.16 16.31
CA PHE A 259 10.32 -1.69 15.58
C PHE A 259 10.90 -2.92 16.29
N VAL A 260 10.97 -2.90 17.63
CA VAL A 260 11.58 -3.96 18.43
C VAL A 260 10.64 -5.17 18.52
N GLY A 261 9.35 -4.94 18.80
CA GLY A 261 8.33 -5.99 18.80
C GLY A 261 8.20 -6.71 17.47
N THR A 262 8.26 -5.97 16.36
CA THR A 262 8.26 -6.60 15.03
C THR A 262 9.53 -7.43 14.83
N ALA A 263 10.72 -6.90 15.15
CA ALA A 263 11.97 -7.65 15.02
C ALA A 263 11.95 -8.95 15.84
N VAL A 264 11.42 -8.94 17.06
CA VAL A 264 11.31 -10.13 17.91
C VAL A 264 10.32 -11.14 17.35
N ARG A 265 9.14 -10.69 16.89
CA ARG A 265 8.12 -11.56 16.26
C ARG A 265 8.70 -12.29 15.04
N GLU A 266 9.37 -11.55 14.17
CA GLU A 266 9.97 -12.07 12.94
C GLU A 266 11.08 -13.09 13.24
N VAL A 267 11.88 -12.87 14.28
CA VAL A 267 12.89 -13.85 14.72
C VAL A 267 12.24 -15.14 15.19
N GLU A 268 11.17 -15.06 15.98
CA GLU A 268 10.48 -16.24 16.47
C GLU A 268 9.87 -17.04 15.32
N GLU A 269 9.27 -16.37 14.33
CA GLU A 269 8.69 -17.01 13.15
C GLU A 269 9.77 -17.64 12.23
N GLU A 270 10.86 -16.92 11.96
CA GLU A 270 11.89 -17.35 11.01
C GLU A 270 12.95 -18.28 11.62
N THR A 271 13.18 -18.25 12.94
CA THR A 271 14.23 -19.05 13.59
C THR A 271 13.69 -19.98 14.68
N GLY A 272 12.54 -19.66 15.25
CA GLY A 272 11.98 -20.32 16.43
C GLY A 272 12.74 -20.00 17.73
N ILE A 273 13.50 -18.90 17.76
CA ILE A 273 14.13 -18.37 18.97
C ILE A 273 13.20 -17.31 19.56
N SER A 274 12.82 -17.48 20.82
CA SER A 274 12.07 -16.45 21.56
C SER A 274 13.06 -15.49 22.21
N LEU A 275 12.90 -14.19 21.96
CA LEU A 275 13.76 -13.13 22.48
C LEU A 275 12.95 -12.22 23.42
N ASN A 276 13.58 -11.78 24.51
CA ASN A 276 13.01 -10.72 25.35
C ASN A 276 13.34 -9.36 24.73
N LEU A 277 12.36 -8.46 24.68
CA LEU A 277 12.53 -7.10 24.14
C LEU A 277 13.64 -6.31 24.86
N GLU A 278 13.82 -6.53 26.16
CA GLU A 278 14.80 -5.83 27.00
C GLU A 278 16.26 -6.19 26.68
N ASP A 279 16.48 -7.36 26.06
CA ASP A 279 17.81 -7.86 25.71
C ASP A 279 18.23 -7.47 24.29
N VAL A 280 17.37 -6.75 23.55
CA VAL A 280 17.61 -6.31 22.18
C VAL A 280 18.19 -4.89 22.16
N ILE A 281 19.33 -4.74 21.49
CA ILE A 281 20.06 -3.46 21.37
C ILE A 281 19.81 -2.90 19.97
N ASP A 282 19.38 -1.64 19.87
CA ASP A 282 19.28 -0.92 18.60
C ASP A 282 20.68 -0.49 18.12
N LEU A 283 21.23 -1.17 17.11
CA LEU A 283 22.52 -0.82 16.52
C LEU A 283 22.44 0.48 15.71
N THR A 284 21.31 0.74 15.08
CA THR A 284 21.08 1.95 14.30
C THR A 284 20.98 3.21 15.16
N ALA A 285 20.64 3.08 16.44
CA ALA A 285 20.66 4.18 17.41
C ALA A 285 22.07 4.76 17.66
N PHE A 286 23.14 4.03 17.31
CA PHE A 286 24.52 4.54 17.38
C PHE A 286 24.91 5.45 16.21
N LEU A 287 24.07 5.55 15.17
CA LEU A 287 24.30 6.48 14.07
C LEU A 287 24.04 7.93 14.51
N ASP A 288 24.61 8.87 13.77
CA ASP A 288 24.33 10.29 13.99
C ASP A 288 22.82 10.57 13.79
N PRO A 289 22.14 11.29 14.69
CA PRO A 289 20.71 11.57 14.58
C PRO A 289 20.29 12.22 13.25
N THR A 290 21.19 12.95 12.58
CA THR A 290 20.93 13.55 11.27
C THR A 290 20.71 12.53 10.15
N THR A 291 21.14 11.29 10.36
CA THR A 291 20.88 10.17 9.44
C THR A 291 19.46 9.59 9.59
N GLY A 292 18.70 10.06 10.58
CA GLY A 292 17.42 9.46 10.98
C GLY A 292 17.58 8.14 11.74
N CYS A 293 18.81 7.74 12.08
CA CYS A 293 19.13 6.45 12.72
C CYS A 293 18.57 5.27 11.93
N ARG A 294 18.79 5.27 10.61
CA ARG A 294 18.35 4.21 9.68
C ARG A 294 19.42 3.88 8.66
N VAL A 295 19.39 2.66 8.15
CA VAL A 295 20.24 2.20 7.06
C VAL A 295 19.43 2.10 5.77
N PHE A 296 19.95 2.69 4.69
CA PHE A 296 19.37 2.60 3.36
C PHE A 296 20.21 1.66 2.47
N PRO A 297 19.73 0.45 2.11
CA PRO A 297 20.51 -0.49 1.34
C PRO A 297 20.68 -0.06 -0.13
N SER A 298 19.69 0.63 -0.71
CA SER A 298 19.70 1.06 -2.11
C SER A 298 18.86 2.32 -2.35
N PRO A 299 19.25 3.48 -1.79
CA PRO A 299 18.46 4.73 -1.81
C PRO A 299 18.27 5.35 -3.20
N GLY A 300 18.92 4.83 -4.24
CA GLY A 300 18.76 5.32 -5.62
C GLY A 300 17.45 4.92 -6.30
N GLY A 301 16.66 4.02 -5.69
CA GLY A 301 15.39 3.57 -6.26
C GLY A 301 14.46 2.84 -5.30
N CYS A 302 14.85 2.58 -4.06
CA CYS A 302 14.02 1.99 -3.01
C CYS A 302 13.96 2.94 -1.81
N ASP A 303 12.78 3.09 -1.21
CA ASP A 303 12.60 3.88 0.01
C ASP A 303 12.82 3.08 1.30
N GLU A 304 13.21 1.81 1.18
CA GLU A 304 13.44 0.91 2.30
C GLU A 304 14.46 1.49 3.27
N GLU A 305 13.99 1.78 4.49
CA GLU A 305 14.80 2.15 5.63
C GLU A 305 14.83 0.99 6.60
N ILE A 306 16.03 0.59 7.04
CA ILE A 306 16.23 -0.58 7.88
C ILE A 306 16.68 -0.14 9.27
N GLY A 307 15.95 -0.56 10.30
CA GLY A 307 16.42 -0.60 11.68
C GLY A 307 17.22 -1.87 11.93
N LEU A 308 18.45 -1.75 12.42
CA LEU A 308 19.29 -2.90 12.72
C LEU A 308 19.37 -3.10 14.23
N PHE A 309 19.08 -4.32 14.67
CA PHE A 309 19.11 -4.72 16.06
C PHE A 309 20.18 -5.76 16.32
N LEU A 310 20.57 -5.92 17.58
CA LEU A 310 21.50 -6.92 18.06
C LEU A 310 20.88 -7.65 19.24
N TYR A 311 20.99 -8.97 19.22
CA TYR A 311 20.78 -9.81 20.39
C TYR A 311 22.05 -10.61 20.67
N LYS A 312 22.42 -10.72 21.95
CA LYS A 312 23.53 -11.57 22.38
C LYS A 312 23.05 -12.51 23.48
N GLY A 313 23.27 -13.81 23.32
CA GLY A 313 22.89 -14.82 24.30
C GLY A 313 23.93 -15.92 24.46
N LYS A 314 23.89 -16.63 25.58
CA LYS A 314 24.68 -17.84 25.80
C LYS A 314 23.80 -19.07 25.64
N VAL A 315 24.28 -20.06 24.90
CA VAL A 315 23.53 -21.30 24.65
C VAL A 315 24.42 -22.53 24.73
N GLU A 316 23.83 -23.66 25.09
CA GLU A 316 24.52 -24.95 25.01
C GLU A 316 24.75 -25.36 23.56
N LYS A 317 25.82 -26.13 23.31
CA LYS A 317 26.17 -26.63 21.98
C LYS A 317 25.04 -27.44 21.32
N GLY A 318 24.19 -28.06 22.13
CA GLY A 318 22.99 -28.77 21.66
C GLY A 318 22.04 -27.85 20.87
N VAL A 319 21.85 -26.62 21.34
CA VAL A 319 20.98 -25.62 20.68
C VAL A 319 21.55 -25.20 19.34
N ILE A 320 22.86 -24.94 19.26
CA ILE A 320 23.56 -24.62 18.01
C ILE A 320 23.34 -25.72 16.96
N ARG A 321 23.43 -26.99 17.37
CA ARG A 321 23.20 -28.13 16.47
C ARG A 321 21.74 -28.27 16.04
N GLN A 322 20.79 -27.93 16.91
CA GLN A 322 19.36 -27.98 16.60
C GLN A 322 18.94 -26.86 15.64
N LEU A 323 19.54 -25.68 15.75
CA LEU A 323 19.27 -24.56 14.86
C LEU A 323 19.84 -24.80 13.45
N GLN A 324 21.01 -25.43 13.34
CA GLN A 324 21.65 -25.64 12.06
C GLN A 324 20.80 -26.48 11.09
N GLY A 325 20.38 -25.88 9.99
CA GLY A 325 19.57 -26.52 8.95
C GLY A 325 18.09 -26.71 9.30
N LYS A 326 17.63 -26.11 10.41
CA LYS A 326 16.21 -26.11 10.79
C LYS A 326 15.40 -25.41 9.71
N GLU A 327 14.37 -26.08 9.22
CA GLU A 327 13.43 -25.50 8.26
C GLU A 327 12.31 -24.81 9.03
N THR A 328 12.04 -23.56 8.68
CA THR A 328 11.12 -22.64 9.37
C THR A 328 10.30 -21.87 8.33
N GLY A 329 9.40 -21.00 8.79
CA GLY A 329 8.47 -20.27 7.93
C GLY A 329 7.24 -21.09 7.51
N LEU A 330 6.25 -20.39 6.96
CA LEU A 330 5.00 -21.00 6.53
C LEU A 330 5.14 -21.55 5.11
N ARG A 331 5.44 -22.86 4.99
CA ARG A 331 5.56 -23.54 3.69
C ARG A 331 4.31 -23.40 2.81
N GLU A 332 3.12 -23.38 3.41
CA GLU A 332 1.86 -23.17 2.68
C GLU A 332 1.74 -21.76 2.09
N HIS A 333 2.48 -20.79 2.63
CA HIS A 333 2.56 -19.41 2.15
C HIS A 333 3.77 -19.16 1.22
N GLY A 334 4.54 -20.20 0.88
CA GLY A 334 5.66 -20.12 -0.07
C GLY A 334 6.99 -19.64 0.54
N GLU A 335 7.05 -19.51 1.87
CA GLU A 335 8.28 -19.16 2.59
C GLU A 335 9.13 -20.40 2.81
N LEU A 336 10.20 -20.52 2.01
CA LEU A 336 11.21 -21.56 2.14
C LEU A 336 12.39 -20.98 2.91
N ILE A 337 12.30 -21.02 4.24
CA ILE A 337 13.33 -20.49 5.14
C ILE A 337 14.09 -21.64 5.78
N LYS A 338 15.42 -21.54 5.77
CA LYS A 338 16.30 -22.47 6.45
C LYS A 338 17.28 -21.73 7.34
N VAL A 339 17.41 -22.16 8.58
CA VAL A 339 18.30 -21.52 9.55
C VAL A 339 19.73 -22.04 9.37
N HIS A 340 20.69 -21.14 9.41
CA HIS A 340 22.13 -21.43 9.37
C HIS A 340 22.84 -20.75 10.52
N VAL A 341 23.76 -21.47 11.16
CA VAL A 341 24.57 -20.96 12.26
C VAL A 341 26.02 -20.91 11.78
N VAL A 342 26.60 -19.71 11.77
CA VAL A 342 27.91 -19.43 11.18
C VAL A 342 28.85 -18.88 12.23
N PRO A 343 30.08 -19.38 12.39
CA PRO A 343 31.07 -18.76 13.28
C PRO A 343 31.25 -17.28 12.95
N TYR A 344 31.14 -16.41 13.96
CA TYR A 344 31.13 -14.96 13.77
C TYR A 344 32.36 -14.45 12.99
N GLU A 345 33.54 -15.01 13.27
CA GLU A 345 34.79 -14.65 12.56
C GLU A 345 34.74 -14.84 11.03
N LYS A 346 33.89 -15.76 10.55
CA LYS A 346 33.70 -16.06 9.13
C LYS A 346 32.51 -15.32 8.52
N LEU A 347 31.66 -14.72 9.34
CA LEU A 347 30.37 -14.16 8.94
C LEU A 347 30.51 -13.16 7.77
N TRP A 348 31.45 -12.21 7.90
CA TRP A 348 31.68 -11.16 6.89
C TRP A 348 32.12 -11.67 5.51
N ARG A 349 32.59 -12.94 5.42
CA ARG A 349 32.96 -13.59 4.14
C ARG A 349 31.91 -14.57 3.63
N THR A 350 30.90 -14.88 4.45
CA THR A 350 29.96 -15.98 4.20
C THR A 350 28.76 -15.54 3.37
N THR A 351 28.46 -14.24 3.36
CA THR A 351 27.32 -13.70 2.61
C THR A 351 27.63 -12.35 1.97
N ALA A 352 26.89 -12.05 0.90
CA ALA A 352 26.89 -10.75 0.22
C ALA A 352 25.69 -9.87 0.63
N ASP A 353 24.90 -10.28 1.64
CA ASP A 353 23.78 -9.49 2.14
C ASP A 353 24.28 -8.20 2.82
N ALA A 354 23.79 -7.05 2.32
CA ALA A 354 24.21 -5.75 2.81
C ALA A 354 23.80 -5.51 4.27
N LYS A 355 22.67 -6.08 4.73
CA LYS A 355 22.20 -5.92 6.12
C LYS A 355 23.16 -6.60 7.08
N VAL A 356 23.57 -7.83 6.79
CA VAL A 356 24.59 -8.57 7.56
C VAL A 356 25.88 -7.77 7.66
N LEU A 357 26.44 -7.33 6.52
CA LEU A 357 27.72 -6.61 6.50
C LEU A 357 27.64 -5.27 7.25
N THR A 358 26.51 -4.56 7.15
CA THR A 358 26.29 -3.30 7.86
C THR A 358 26.12 -3.52 9.36
N ALA A 359 25.38 -4.56 9.78
CA ALA A 359 25.21 -4.90 11.19
C ALA A 359 26.56 -5.25 11.85
N ILE A 360 27.42 -6.01 11.15
CA ILE A 360 28.81 -6.26 11.61
C ILE A 360 29.57 -4.95 11.79
N ALA A 361 29.51 -4.05 10.80
CA ALA A 361 30.22 -2.78 10.88
C ALA A 361 29.77 -1.94 12.08
N LEU A 362 28.45 -1.80 12.29
CA LEU A 362 27.91 -1.06 13.43
C LEU A 362 28.27 -1.72 14.76
N TYR A 363 28.12 -3.05 14.86
CA TYR A 363 28.48 -3.81 16.05
C TYR A 363 29.97 -3.66 16.41
N GLU A 364 30.87 -3.86 15.44
CA GLU A 364 32.33 -3.74 15.65
C GLU A 364 32.74 -2.32 16.06
N MET A 365 32.14 -1.30 15.45
CA MET A 365 32.45 0.10 15.80
C MET A 365 31.92 0.44 17.20
N ALA A 366 30.68 0.05 17.52
CA ALA A 366 30.10 0.24 18.85
C ALA A 366 30.90 -0.51 19.92
N GLN A 367 31.36 -1.72 19.63
CA GLN A 367 32.20 -2.52 20.53
C GLN A 367 33.56 -1.84 20.79
N ARG A 368 34.24 -1.35 19.75
CA ARG A 368 35.54 -0.67 19.88
C ARG A 368 35.46 0.63 20.66
N GLN A 369 34.31 1.31 20.60
CA GLN A 369 34.06 2.54 21.35
C GLN A 369 33.47 2.27 22.75
N GLY A 370 33.21 1.01 23.12
CA GLY A 370 32.65 0.66 24.42
C GLY A 370 31.20 1.12 24.61
N LEU A 371 30.44 1.28 23.51
CA LEU A 371 29.05 1.73 23.53
C LEU A 371 28.04 0.60 23.79
N LEU A 372 28.46 -0.65 23.63
CA LEU A 372 27.60 -1.80 23.87
C LEU A 372 27.43 -2.03 25.38
N PRO A 373 26.20 -2.29 25.86
CA PRO A 373 25.98 -2.66 27.24
C PRO A 373 26.70 -3.98 27.56
N PRO A 374 27.12 -4.19 28.83
CA PRO A 374 27.64 -5.47 29.25
C PRO A 374 26.57 -6.55 29.04
N LEU A 375 27.01 -7.76 28.69
CA LEU A 375 26.11 -8.92 28.58
C LEU A 375 25.38 -9.12 29.91
N ASN A 376 24.05 -9.09 29.89
CA ASN A 376 23.24 -9.56 31.01
C ASN A 376 23.62 -11.02 31.27
N SER A 377 24.11 -11.27 32.49
CA SER A 377 24.77 -12.52 32.90
C SER A 377 23.84 -13.71 33.01
#